data_AF-A0A1F1EDQ3-F1
#
_entry.id   AF-A0A1F1EDQ3-F1
#
_cell.length_a   1.000
_cell.length_b   1.000
_cell.length_c   1.000
_cell.angle_alpha   90.00
_cell.angle_beta   90.00
_cell.angle_gamma   90.00
#
_symmetry.space_group_name_H-M   'P 1'
#
loop_
_entity.id
_entity.type
_entity.pdbx_description
1 polymer ?
#
loop_
_entity_poly.entity_id
_entity_poly.type
_entity_poly.pdbx_seq_one_letter_code
_entity_poly.pdbx_strand_id
1 'polypeptide(L)'
;MGRLILLVLVVLAAVLVWKAFGPSSWKKPQTTQQRPAIKGPDDDEEFLWNLEKERFKERRAREMQAEREAEERRRQQRRESHRDEPSRDETDEK
;
A
#
# COMPACT_ATOMS: atom_id res chain seq x y z
N MET A 1 16.11 24.50 32.21
CA MET A 1 16.39 24.09 30.82
C MET A 1 15.14 23.73 30.00
N GLY A 2 14.14 23.01 30.55
CA GLY A 2 12.93 22.65 29.80
C GLY A 2 12.04 23.81 29.33
N ARG A 3 12.04 24.95 30.07
CA ARG A 3 11.29 26.16 29.68
C ARG A 3 11.79 26.78 28.37
N LEU A 4 13.10 26.71 28.07
CA LEU A 4 13.64 27.19 26.79
C LEU A 4 13.17 26.32 25.63
N ILE A 5 13.15 25.00 25.81
CA ILE A 5 12.68 24.05 24.78
C ILE A 5 11.21 24.32 24.46
N LEU A 6 10.36 24.55 25.47
CA LEU A 6 8.96 24.91 25.26
C LEU A 6 8.81 26.23 24.49
N LEU A 7 9.59 27.25 24.82
CA LEU A 7 9.57 28.53 24.09
C LEU A 7 9.98 28.36 22.63
N VAL A 8 11.05 27.57 22.36
CA VAL A 8 11.49 27.27 21.00
C VAL A 8 10.39 26.54 20.22
N LEU A 9 9.76 25.53 20.82
CA LEU A 9 8.68 24.78 20.17
C LEU A 9 7.47 25.66 19.83
N VAL A 10 7.09 26.57 20.72
CA VAL A 10 5.98 27.53 20.49
C VAL A 10 6.32 28.48 19.34
N VAL A 11 7.54 29.03 19.32
CA VAL A 11 7.98 29.91 18.23
C VAL A 11 7.99 29.14 16.90
N LEU A 12 8.49 27.90 16.90
CA LEU A 12 8.56 27.06 15.71
C LEU A 12 7.16 26.73 15.16
N ALA A 13 6.21 26.42 16.04
CA ALA A 13 4.81 26.22 15.67
C ALA A 13 4.19 27.49 15.06
N ALA A 14 4.43 28.66 15.66
CA ALA A 14 3.92 29.94 15.12
C ALA A 14 4.52 30.25 13.74
N VAL A 15 5.82 29.98 13.53
CA VAL A 15 6.49 30.14 12.23
C VAL A 15 5.90 29.22 11.18
N LEU A 16 5.61 27.96 11.52
CA LEU A 16 5.01 27.00 10.59
C LEU A 16 3.58 27.40 10.19
N VAL A 17 2.77 27.85 11.16
CA VAL A 17 1.42 28.38 10.88
C VAL A 17 1.52 29.61 9.98
N TRP A 18 2.45 30.53 10.23
CA TRP A 18 2.65 31.69 9.38
C TRP A 18 3.22 31.33 8.01
N LYS A 19 4.04 30.29 7.86
CA LYS A 19 4.55 29.84 6.56
C LYS A 19 3.46 29.17 5.73
N ALA A 20 2.55 28.43 6.37
CA ALA A 20 1.46 27.72 5.73
C ALA A 20 0.28 28.64 5.36
N PHE A 21 -0.08 29.56 6.25
CA PHE A 21 -1.24 30.46 6.09
C PHE A 21 -0.85 31.92 5.82
N GLY A 22 0.44 32.23 5.73
CA GLY A 22 0.92 33.59 5.50
C GLY A 22 0.61 34.09 4.09
N PRO A 23 0.73 35.42 3.89
CA PRO A 23 0.31 36.12 2.67
C PRO A 23 1.05 35.68 1.40
N SER A 24 2.07 34.81 1.49
CA SER A 24 2.68 34.16 0.33
C SER A 24 1.74 33.18 -0.39
N SER A 25 0.75 32.62 0.30
CA SER A 25 -0.30 31.78 -0.31
C SER A 25 -1.28 32.60 -1.18
N TRP A 26 -1.38 33.92 -0.94
CA TRP A 26 -2.23 34.81 -1.73
C TRP A 26 -1.58 35.31 -3.01
N LYS A 27 -0.28 35.05 -3.20
CA LYS A 27 0.30 35.18 -4.52
C LYS A 27 -0.27 34.02 -5.32
N LYS A 28 -1.36 34.31 -6.07
CA LYS A 28 -1.78 33.52 -7.22
C LYS A 28 -0.50 33.06 -7.88
N PRO A 29 -0.29 31.76 -8.16
CA PRO A 29 0.84 31.38 -8.98
C PRO A 29 0.73 32.27 -10.20
N GLN A 30 1.67 33.21 -10.35
CA GLN A 30 1.90 33.76 -11.65
C GLN A 30 2.37 32.53 -12.38
N THR A 31 1.41 31.92 -13.07
CA THR A 31 1.64 31.04 -14.19
C THR A 31 2.39 31.93 -15.17
N THR A 32 3.68 32.16 -14.90
CA THR A 32 4.67 32.31 -15.94
C THR A 32 4.25 31.24 -16.92
N GLN A 33 3.74 31.71 -18.05
CA GLN A 33 3.40 30.92 -19.21
C GLN A 33 4.69 30.22 -19.65
N GLN A 34 5.10 29.20 -18.89
CA GLN A 34 5.88 28.12 -19.43
C GLN A 34 4.92 27.54 -20.44
N ARG A 35 5.13 27.92 -21.71
CA ARG A 35 4.52 27.27 -22.86
C ARG A 35 4.39 25.79 -22.51
N PRO A 36 3.21 25.16 -22.66
CA PRO A 36 3.07 23.75 -22.31
C PRO A 36 4.27 23.04 -22.92
N ALA A 37 5.15 22.53 -22.05
CA ALA A 37 6.28 21.76 -22.51
C ALA A 37 5.62 20.68 -23.35
N ILE A 38 5.92 20.68 -24.65
CA ILE A 38 5.42 19.65 -25.56
C ILE A 38 6.13 18.39 -25.10
N LYS A 39 5.59 17.79 -24.04
CA LYS A 39 5.99 16.51 -23.47
C LYS A 39 5.66 15.49 -24.56
N GLY A 40 6.65 14.73 -24.96
CA GLY A 40 6.42 13.61 -25.86
C GLY A 40 5.52 12.58 -25.18
N PRO A 41 4.92 11.64 -25.93
CA PRO A 41 4.06 10.58 -25.39
C PRO A 41 4.69 9.68 -24.31
N ASP A 42 5.99 9.86 -24.02
CA ASP A 42 6.79 9.12 -23.03
C ASP A 42 6.92 9.86 -21.67
N ASP A 43 6.42 11.10 -21.57
CA ASP A 43 6.54 11.97 -20.37
C ASP A 43 5.20 12.18 -19.62
N ASP A 44 4.18 11.40 -19.94
CA ASP A 44 2.88 11.44 -19.26
C ASP A 44 2.95 10.66 -17.95
N GLU A 45 3.08 11.40 -16.84
CA GLU A 45 3.16 10.85 -15.47
C GLU A 45 1.97 9.95 -15.12
N GLU A 46 0.80 10.19 -15.73
CA GLU A 46 -0.37 9.33 -15.58
C GLU A 46 -0.15 7.92 -16.12
N PHE A 47 0.58 7.76 -17.23
CA PHE A 47 0.84 6.45 -17.82
C PHE A 47 1.78 5.62 -16.93
N LEU A 48 2.88 6.23 -16.46
CA LEU A 48 3.84 5.58 -15.56
C LEU A 48 3.18 5.15 -14.25
N TRP A 49 2.31 6.00 -13.71
CA TRP A 49 1.56 5.72 -12.49
C TRP A 49 0.53 4.59 -12.66
N ASN A 50 -0.18 4.56 -13.80
CA ASN A 50 -1.13 3.50 -14.10
C ASN A 50 -0.44 2.15 -14.31
N LEU A 51 0.71 2.13 -15.01
CA LEU A 51 1.51 0.92 -15.22
C LEU A 51 2.06 0.36 -13.91
N GLU A 52 2.56 1.22 -13.01
CA GLU A 52 3.03 0.79 -11.70
C GLU A 52 1.90 0.21 -10.84
N LYS A 53 0.71 0.84 -10.86
CA LYS A 53 -0.49 0.33 -10.19
C LYS A 53 -0.92 -1.03 -10.74
N GLU A 54 -0.88 -1.23 -12.05
CA GLU A 54 -1.23 -2.51 -12.67
C GLU A 54 -0.25 -3.61 -12.27
N ARG A 55 1.06 -3.35 -12.29
CA ARG A 55 2.08 -4.30 -11.81
C ARG A 55 1.87 -4.71 -10.35
N PHE A 56 1.48 -3.77 -9.50
CA PHE A 56 1.20 -4.07 -8.10
C PHE A 56 -0.07 -4.93 -7.92
N LYS A 57 -1.14 -4.61 -8.67
CA LYS A 57 -2.38 -5.41 -8.68
C LYS A 57 -2.14 -6.81 -9.22
N GLU A 58 -1.37 -6.94 -10.29
CA GLU A 58 -1.03 -8.22 -10.91
C GLU A 58 -0.26 -9.13 -9.94
N ARG A 59 0.77 -8.60 -9.27
CA ARG A 59 1.52 -9.37 -8.26
C ARG A 59 0.62 -9.89 -7.14
N ARG A 60 -0.23 -9.03 -6.58
CA ARG A 60 -1.14 -9.40 -5.49
C ARG A 60 -2.21 -10.42 -5.95
N ALA A 61 -2.74 -10.26 -7.16
CA ALA A 61 -3.71 -11.20 -7.72
C ALA A 61 -3.08 -12.59 -7.93
N ARG A 62 -1.83 -12.64 -8.42
CA ARG A 62 -1.09 -13.88 -8.63
C ARG A 62 -0.74 -14.58 -7.31
N GLU A 63 -0.35 -13.83 -6.29
CA GLU A 63 -0.10 -14.35 -4.95
C GLU A 63 -1.37 -14.93 -4.32
N MET A 64 -2.50 -14.21 -4.37
CA MET A 64 -3.78 -14.72 -3.90
C MET A 64 -4.26 -15.97 -4.65
N GLN A 65 -4.04 -16.04 -5.97
CA GLN A 65 -4.38 -17.24 -6.73
C GLN A 65 -3.53 -18.43 -6.32
N ALA A 66 -2.22 -18.23 -6.15
CA ALA A 66 -1.31 -19.28 -5.70
C ALA A 66 -1.66 -19.78 -4.28
N GLU A 67 -2.02 -18.87 -3.37
CA GLU A 67 -2.45 -19.23 -2.02
C GLU A 67 -3.75 -20.05 -2.01
N ARG A 68 -4.75 -19.65 -2.81
CA ARG A 68 -6.01 -20.40 -2.95
C ARG A 68 -5.78 -21.80 -3.51
N GLU A 69 -4.96 -21.92 -4.55
CA GLU A 69 -4.64 -23.22 -5.13
C GLU A 69 -3.89 -24.11 -4.11
N ALA A 70 -2.97 -23.53 -3.34
CA ALA A 70 -2.27 -24.26 -2.28
C ALA A 70 -3.21 -24.70 -1.14
N GLU A 71 -4.17 -23.86 -0.76
CA GLU A 71 -5.19 -24.20 0.24
C GLU A 71 -6.11 -25.31 -0.25
N GLU A 72 -6.58 -25.25 -1.50
CA GLU A 72 -7.40 -26.29 -2.10
C GLU A 72 -6.66 -27.63 -2.18
N ARG A 73 -5.39 -27.62 -2.60
CA ARG A 73 -4.54 -28.81 -2.60
C ARG A 73 -4.37 -29.39 -1.20
N ARG A 74 -4.13 -28.54 -0.19
CA ARG A 74 -4.06 -28.98 1.23
C ARG A 74 -5.37 -29.58 1.70
N ARG A 75 -6.52 -28.98 1.36
CA ARG A 75 -7.85 -29.50 1.71
C ARG A 75 -8.12 -30.84 1.04
N GLN A 76 -7.74 -31.01 -0.22
CA GLN A 76 -7.87 -32.27 -0.96
C GLN A 76 -7.01 -33.36 -0.31
N GLN A 77 -5.72 -33.10 -0.05
CA GLN A 77 -4.84 -34.04 0.64
C GLN A 77 -5.40 -34.44 2.01
N ARG A 78 -5.90 -33.48 2.79
CA ARG A 78 -6.49 -33.76 4.11
C ARG A 78 -7.74 -34.64 4.02
N ARG A 79 -8.57 -34.43 2.99
CA ARG A 79 -9.78 -35.25 2.72
C ARG A 79 -9.41 -36.66 2.27
N GLU A 80 -8.39 -36.79 1.43
CA GLU A 80 -7.87 -38.06 0.95
C GLU A 80 -7.27 -38.86 2.10
N SER A 81 -6.39 -38.27 2.91
CA SER A 81 -5.83 -38.91 4.11
C SER A 81 -6.90 -39.36 5.12
N HIS A 82 -7.99 -38.60 5.30
CA HIS A 82 -9.10 -39.00 6.17
C HIS A 82 -9.96 -40.12 5.58
N ARG A 83 -9.98 -40.28 4.24
CA ARG A 83 -10.72 -41.33 3.55
C ARG A 83 -9.98 -42.66 3.59
N ASP A 84 -8.65 -42.61 3.56
CA ASP A 84 -7.77 -43.78 3.62
C ASP A 84 -7.41 -44.20 5.05
N GLU A 85 -8.02 -43.60 6.09
CA GLU A 85 -7.87 -44.03 7.48
C GLU A 85 -8.89 -45.16 7.76
N PRO A 86 -8.50 -46.45 7.70
CA PRO A 86 -9.40 -47.54 8.03
C PRO A 86 -9.75 -47.45 9.51
N SER A 87 -11.05 -47.46 9.82
CA SER A 87 -11.58 -47.57 11.18
C SER A 87 -10.86 -48.68 11.95
N ARG A 88 -9.93 -48.31 12.83
CA ARG A 88 -9.30 -49.22 13.81
C ARG A 88 -10.14 -49.26 15.08
N ASP A 89 -11.44 -49.50 14.93
CA ASP A 89 -12.35 -49.76 16.05
C ASP A 89 -12.97 -51.15 15.85
N GLU A 90 -12.15 -52.19 15.97
CA GLU A 90 -12.63 -53.53 16.25
C GLU A 90 -11.46 -54.36 16.82
N THR A 91 -11.06 -54.11 18.06
CA THR A 91 -10.47 -55.08 19.00
C THR A 91 -10.01 -54.36 20.26
N ASP A 92 -10.85 -54.38 21.30
CA ASP A 92 -10.50 -54.78 22.67
C ASP A 92 -11.59 -54.28 23.61
N GLU A 93 -12.44 -55.20 24.10
CA GLU A 93 -12.43 -55.50 25.53
C GLU A 93 -13.13 -56.85 25.77
N LYS A 94 -12.53 -57.66 26.63
CA LYS A 94 -12.81 -59.06 26.89
C LYS A 94 -13.22 -59.25 28.34
#